data_AF-A0A1H4CIB6-F1
#
_entry.id   AF-A0A1H4CIB6-F1
#
_cell.length_a   1.000
_cell.length_b   1.000
_cell.length_c   1.000
_cell.angle_alpha   90.00
_cell.angle_beta   90.00
_cell.angle_gamma   90.00
#
_symmetry.space_group_name_H-M   'P 1'
#
loop_
_entity.id
_entity.type
_entity.pdbx_description
1 polymer ?
#
loop_
_entity_poly.entity_id
_entity_poly.type
_entity_poly.pdbx_seq_one_letter_code
_entity_poly.pdbx_strand_id
1 'polypeptide(L)'
;KLFGKCTHHSADAIYATNTNRKYCRQNNITTNFIPKGRQKPALVEQSKTMRAALNRQRGTVLEGSFGNEKNHYHLNKIKARNQSTETCWIFFGILTANASIISKRMQQAAQIKSTAA
;
A
#
# COMPACT_ATOMS: atom_id res chain seq x y z
N LYS A 1 -14.90 5.87 -12.20
CA LYS A 1 -13.92 4.86 -11.71
C LYS A 1 -13.14 5.47 -10.55
N LEU A 2 -13.16 4.86 -9.36
CA LEU A 2 -12.44 5.37 -8.17
C LEU A 2 -10.91 5.33 -8.34
N PHE A 3 -10.39 4.47 -9.21
CA PHE A 3 -8.97 4.34 -9.51
C PHE A 3 -8.72 4.29 -11.03
N GLY A 4 -7.59 4.86 -11.46
CA GLY A 4 -7.09 4.78 -12.83
C GLY A 4 -6.42 3.43 -13.15
N LYS A 5 -5.83 3.32 -14.35
CA LYS A 5 -5.05 2.13 -14.75
C LYS A 5 -3.78 2.01 -13.90
N CYS A 6 -3.56 0.86 -13.26
CA CYS A 6 -2.32 0.57 -12.57
C CYS A 6 -1.22 0.24 -13.60
N THR A 7 -0.11 0.97 -13.57
CA THR A 7 1.06 0.74 -14.44
C THR A 7 2.25 0.18 -13.68
N HIS A 8 2.33 0.43 -12.37
CA HIS A 8 3.42 0.00 -11.51
C HIS A 8 2.88 -0.51 -10.18
N HIS A 9 3.41 -1.62 -9.69
CA HIS A 9 2.96 -2.23 -8.45
C HIS A 9 4.13 -2.83 -7.67
N SER A 10 4.17 -2.57 -6.37
CA SER A 10 5.17 -3.10 -5.45
C SER A 10 4.51 -4.05 -4.46
N ALA A 11 5.02 -5.26 -4.33
CA ALA A 11 4.47 -6.29 -3.45
C ALA A 11 5.58 -7.08 -2.74
N ASP A 12 5.18 -7.84 -1.73
CA ASP A 12 6.08 -8.76 -1.02
C ASP A 12 6.55 -9.91 -1.92
N ALA A 13 7.70 -10.50 -1.57
CA ALA A 13 8.28 -11.63 -2.29
C ALA A 13 7.35 -12.85 -2.33
N ILE A 14 6.49 -13.06 -1.33
CA ILE A 14 5.51 -14.15 -1.33
C ILE A 14 4.52 -14.05 -2.50
N TYR A 15 4.28 -12.83 -3.01
CA TYR A 15 3.40 -12.60 -4.16
C TYR A 15 4.10 -12.74 -5.51
N ALA A 16 5.40 -13.04 -5.54
CA ALA A 16 6.19 -13.17 -6.76
C ALA A 16 5.98 -14.53 -7.47
N THR A 17 4.74 -15.03 -7.48
CA THR A 17 4.30 -16.31 -8.07
C THR A 17 4.21 -16.23 -9.60
N ASN A 18 4.17 -17.38 -10.28
CA ASN A 18 4.03 -17.41 -11.74
C ASN A 18 2.69 -16.82 -12.20
N THR A 19 1.60 -17.12 -11.49
CA THR A 19 0.27 -16.60 -11.75
C THR A 19 0.26 -15.08 -11.72
N ASN A 20 0.82 -14.48 -10.67
CA ASN A 20 0.85 -13.03 -10.50
C ASN A 20 1.77 -12.37 -11.54
N ARG A 21 2.94 -12.95 -11.83
CA ARG A 21 3.83 -12.46 -12.88
C ARG A 21 3.16 -12.47 -14.26
N LYS A 22 2.41 -13.53 -14.59
CA LYS A 22 1.66 -13.63 -15.85
C LYS A 22 0.59 -12.56 -15.92
N TYR A 23 -0.19 -12.40 -14.86
CA TYR A 23 -1.22 -11.36 -14.75
C TYR A 23 -0.64 -9.96 -14.95
N CYS A 24 0.44 -9.63 -14.23
CA CYS A 24 1.09 -8.33 -14.33
C CYS A 24 1.61 -8.07 -15.75
N ARG A 25 2.24 -9.07 -16.38
CA ARG A 25 2.72 -8.95 -17.77
C ARG A 25 1.58 -8.70 -18.75
N GLN A 26 0.47 -9.44 -18.66
CA GLN A 26 -0.68 -9.27 -19.54
C GLN A 26 -1.32 -7.89 -19.40
N ASN A 27 -1.29 -7.31 -18.20
CA ASN A 27 -1.88 -6.00 -17.92
C ASN A 27 -0.90 -4.83 -18.08
N ASN A 28 0.34 -5.08 -18.51
CA ASN A 28 1.41 -4.08 -18.58
C ASN A 28 1.66 -3.40 -17.21
N ILE A 29 1.63 -4.19 -16.14
CA ILE A 29 1.94 -3.76 -14.78
C ILE A 29 3.38 -4.12 -14.50
N THR A 30 4.21 -3.11 -14.27
CA THR A 30 5.62 -3.31 -13.94
C THR A 30 5.76 -3.53 -12.44
N THR A 31 6.47 -4.60 -12.04
CA THR A 31 6.54 -5.05 -10.64
C THR A 31 7.94 -4.96 -10.05
N ASN A 32 8.03 -4.92 -8.72
CA ASN A 32 9.31 -4.99 -7.99
C ASN A 32 9.94 -6.42 -7.93
N PHE A 33 9.28 -7.42 -8.50
CA PHE A 33 9.69 -8.82 -8.39
C PHE A 33 11.06 -9.11 -9.04
N ILE A 34 11.88 -9.90 -8.34
CA ILE A 34 13.17 -10.36 -8.86
C ILE A 34 12.93 -11.32 -10.05
N PRO A 35 13.63 -11.16 -11.18
CA PRO A 35 13.57 -12.10 -12.31
C PRO A 35 14.00 -13.52 -11.91
N LYS A 36 13.40 -14.55 -12.51
CA LYS A 36 13.77 -15.95 -12.23
C LYS A 36 15.04 -16.43 -12.95
N GLY A 37 15.49 -15.71 -13.97
CA GLY A 37 16.64 -16.07 -14.78
C GLY A 37 17.46 -14.86 -15.17
N ARG A 38 18.52 -15.10 -15.94
CA ARG A 38 19.45 -14.05 -16.39
C ARG A 38 18.69 -13.00 -17.21
N GLN A 39 18.80 -11.75 -16.78
CA GLN A 39 18.30 -10.62 -17.55
C GLN A 39 19.27 -10.28 -18.69
N LYS A 40 18.74 -9.68 -19.75
CA LYS A 40 19.56 -9.06 -20.80
C LYS A 40 20.41 -7.95 -20.15
N PRO A 41 21.73 -7.88 -20.40
CA PRO A 41 22.62 -6.91 -19.75
C PRO A 41 22.10 -5.46 -19.80
N ALA A 42 21.56 -5.04 -20.93
CA ALA A 42 20.99 -3.70 -21.12
C ALA A 42 19.82 -3.35 -20.19
N LEU A 43 19.09 -4.34 -19.66
CA LEU A 43 17.90 -4.13 -18.82
C LEU A 43 18.19 -4.27 -17.32
N VAL A 44 19.38 -4.73 -16.94
CA VAL A 44 19.73 -5.04 -15.54
C VAL A 44 19.66 -3.79 -14.67
N GLU A 45 20.36 -2.73 -15.06
CA GLU A 45 20.42 -1.48 -14.29
C GLU A 45 19.06 -0.80 -14.23
N GLN A 46 18.36 -0.68 -15.37
CA GLN A 46 17.01 -0.11 -15.39
C GLN A 46 16.04 -0.87 -14.47
N SER A 47 16.07 -2.21 -14.51
CA SER A 47 15.22 -3.05 -13.65
C SER A 47 15.60 -2.91 -12.17
N LYS A 48 16.87 -2.71 -11.86
CA LYS A 48 17.36 -2.51 -10.48
C LYS A 48 16.89 -1.17 -9.92
N THR A 49 17.08 -0.09 -10.67
CA THR A 49 16.63 1.26 -10.28
C THR A 49 15.12 1.31 -10.09
N MET A 50 14.37 0.72 -11.02
CA MET A 50 12.90 0.65 -10.91
C MET A 50 12.48 -0.09 -9.62
N ARG A 51 13.02 -1.30 -9.38
CA ARG A 51 12.72 -2.08 -8.17
C ARG A 51 13.02 -1.30 -6.89
N ALA A 52 14.15 -0.59 -6.85
CA ALA A 52 14.53 0.24 -5.71
C ALA A 52 13.51 1.36 -5.46
N ALA A 53 13.08 2.07 -6.51
CA ALA A 53 12.06 3.11 -6.41
C ALA A 53 10.72 2.56 -5.88
N LEU A 54 10.26 1.42 -6.41
CA LEU A 54 9.03 0.77 -5.95
C LEU A 54 9.10 0.27 -4.52
N ASN A 55 10.24 -0.27 -4.10
CA ASN A 55 10.43 -0.72 -2.72
C ASN A 55 10.46 0.46 -1.75
N ARG A 56 11.13 1.56 -2.12
CA ARG A 56 11.16 2.78 -1.33
C ARG A 56 9.75 3.34 -1.15
N GLN A 57 8.99 3.50 -2.24
CA GLN A 57 7.63 4.02 -2.16
C GLN A 57 6.72 3.13 -1.30
N ARG A 58 6.79 1.80 -1.48
CA ARG A 58 6.04 0.85 -0.65
C ARG A 58 6.39 0.99 0.83
N GLY A 59 7.68 1.02 1.15
CA GLY A 59 8.17 1.17 2.52
C GLY A 59 7.70 2.48 3.14
N THR A 60 7.87 3.60 2.45
CA THR A 60 7.45 4.92 2.94
C THR A 60 5.94 5.00 3.19
N VAL A 61 5.11 4.49 2.27
CA VAL A 61 3.65 4.50 2.43
C VAL A 61 3.21 3.62 3.60
N LEU A 62 3.76 2.41 3.72
CA LEU A 62 3.43 1.49 4.80
C LEU A 62 3.86 2.05 6.16
N GLU A 63 5.09 2.53 6.26
CA GLU A 63 5.63 3.10 7.50
C GLU A 63 4.85 4.34 7.92
N GLY A 64 4.49 5.20 6.97
CA GLY A 64 3.64 6.36 7.23
C GLY A 64 2.24 5.97 7.75
N SER A 65 1.61 4.96 7.15
CA SER A 65 0.29 4.47 7.58
C SER A 65 0.35 3.89 8.99
N PHE A 66 1.30 2.98 9.25
CA PHE A 66 1.45 2.36 10.56
C PHE A 66 1.87 3.37 11.63
N GLY A 67 2.75 4.31 11.31
CA GLY A 67 3.12 5.39 12.22
C GLY A 67 1.93 6.26 12.61
N ASN A 68 1.06 6.60 11.65
CA ASN A 68 -0.16 7.35 11.91
C ASN A 68 -1.15 6.57 12.78
N GLU A 69 -1.40 5.31 12.47
CA GLU A 69 -2.24 4.42 13.29
C GLU A 69 -1.74 4.30 14.73
N LYS A 70 -0.44 4.04 14.90
CA LYS A 70 0.19 3.87 16.22
C LYS A 70 0.19 5.15 17.04
N ASN A 71 0.61 6.27 16.44
CA ASN A 71 0.87 7.52 17.18
C ASN A 71 -0.33 8.46 17.23
N HIS A 72 -1.05 8.65 16.12
CA HIS A 72 -2.20 9.55 16.06
C HIS A 72 -3.48 8.87 16.55
N TYR A 73 -3.70 7.62 16.15
CA TYR A 73 -4.87 6.83 16.55
C TYR A 73 -4.63 5.91 17.76
N HIS A 74 -3.49 6.08 18.45
CA HIS A 74 -3.18 5.45 19.74
C HIS A 74 -3.16 3.91 19.73
N LEU A 75 -2.99 3.28 18.56
CA LEU A 75 -2.83 1.82 18.46
C LEU A 75 -1.50 1.32 19.01
N ASN A 76 -0.59 2.21 19.42
CA ASN A 76 0.59 1.85 20.21
C ASN A 76 0.26 1.37 21.64
N LYS A 77 -0.96 1.59 22.13
CA LYS A 77 -1.40 1.24 23.49
C LYS A 77 -2.66 0.37 23.46
N ILE A 78 -2.47 -0.95 23.48
CA ILE A 78 -3.56 -1.92 23.57
C ILE A 78 -3.68 -2.38 25.02
N LYS A 79 -4.80 -2.07 25.67
CA LYS A 79 -5.04 -2.41 27.09
C LYS A 79 -5.66 -3.79 27.30
N ALA A 80 -6.13 -4.42 26.23
CA ALA A 80 -6.59 -5.80 26.24
C ALA A 80 -5.48 -6.75 26.75
N ARG A 81 -5.89 -7.89 27.30
CA ARG A 81 -5.00 -8.84 28.00
C ARG A 81 -5.11 -10.27 27.50
N ASN A 82 -6.10 -10.56 26.67
CA ASN A 82 -6.25 -11.86 26.03
C ASN A 82 -6.17 -11.68 24.51
N GLN A 83 -5.70 -12.71 23.81
CA GLN A 83 -5.42 -12.65 22.38
C GLN A 83 -6.65 -12.25 21.55
N SER A 84 -7.84 -12.76 21.90
CA SER A 84 -9.07 -12.49 21.15
C SER A 84 -9.51 -11.02 21.29
N THR A 85 -9.45 -10.46 22.49
CA THR A 85 -9.77 -9.06 22.75
C THR A 85 -8.70 -8.12 22.22
N GLU A 86 -7.42 -8.49 22.28
CA GLU A 86 -6.34 -7.72 21.65
C GLU A 86 -6.55 -7.62 20.14
N THR A 87 -6.82 -8.75 19.49
CA THR A 87 -7.12 -8.79 18.05
C THR A 87 -8.33 -7.93 17.72
N CYS A 88 -9.41 -8.06 18.49
CA CYS A 88 -10.61 -7.25 18.34
C CYS A 88 -10.31 -5.74 18.46
N TRP A 89 -9.55 -5.33 19.48
CA TRP A 89 -9.15 -3.94 19.70
C TRP A 89 -8.34 -3.37 18.54
N ILE A 90 -7.37 -4.15 18.03
CA ILE A 90 -6.56 -3.76 16.87
C ILE A 90 -7.48 -3.54 15.66
N PHE A 91 -8.36 -4.49 15.36
CA PHE A 91 -9.28 -4.38 14.22
C PHE A 91 -10.19 -3.15 14.33
N PHE A 92 -10.83 -2.95 15.47
CA PHE A 92 -11.70 -1.79 15.68
C PHE A 92 -10.93 -0.48 15.58
N GLY A 93 -9.71 -0.41 16.14
CA GLY A 93 -8.89 0.78 16.03
C GLY A 93 -8.50 1.11 14.59
N ILE A 94 -8.07 0.11 13.80
CA ILE A 94 -7.72 0.30 12.38
C ILE A 94 -8.95 0.72 11.57
N LEU A 95 -10.09 0.03 11.74
CA LEU A 95 -11.31 0.35 11.00
C LEU A 95 -11.83 1.75 11.32
N THR A 96 -11.82 2.15 12.59
CA THR A 96 -12.27 3.48 13.02
C THR A 96 -11.32 4.58 12.55
N ALA A 97 -10.00 4.34 12.58
CA ALA A 97 -9.01 5.26 12.01
C ALA A 97 -9.26 5.47 10.51
N ASN A 98 -9.46 4.38 9.76
CA ASN A 98 -9.76 4.43 8.33
C ASN A 98 -11.07 5.18 8.04
N ALA A 99 -12.13 4.92 8.81
CA ALA A 99 -13.40 5.63 8.69
C ALA A 99 -13.23 7.15 8.93
N SER A 100 -12.45 7.53 9.94
CA SER A 100 -12.13 8.93 10.23
C SER A 100 -11.40 9.61 9.07
N ILE A 101 -10.39 8.95 8.49
CA ILE A 101 -9.64 9.45 7.33
C ILE A 101 -10.57 9.64 6.13
N ILE A 102 -11.40 8.65 5.82
CA ILE A 102 -12.34 8.71 4.69
C ILE A 102 -13.34 9.85 4.88
N SER A 103 -13.91 10.00 6.08
CA SER A 103 -14.84 11.08 6.41
C SER A 103 -14.23 12.46 6.16
N LYS A 104 -13.00 12.70 6.66
CA LYS A 104 -12.26 13.96 6.42
C LYS A 104 -12.04 14.21 4.91
N ARG A 105 -11.65 13.17 4.15
CA ARG A 105 -11.43 13.28 2.70
C ARG A 105 -12.72 13.60 1.95
N MET A 106 -13.84 13.00 2.34
CA MET A 106 -15.15 13.28 1.74
C MET A 106 -15.60 14.72 2.01
N GLN A 107 -15.41 15.21 3.23
CA GLN A 107 -15.72 16.60 3.59
C GLN A 107 -14.88 17.60 2.78
N GLN A 108 -13.57 17.36 2.67
CA GLN A 108 -12.68 18.18 1.85
C GLN A 108 -13.09 18.17 0.37
N ALA A 109 -13.41 17.00 -0.18
CA ALA A 109 -13.86 16.88 -1.56
C ALA A 109 -15.20 17.60 -1.81
N ALA A 110 -16.10 17.60 -0.83
CA ALA A 110 -17.36 18.34 -0.90
C ALA A 110 -17.12 19.87 -0.90
N GLN A 111 -16.25 20.36 -0.02
CA GLN A 111 -15.87 21.78 0.04
C GLN A 111 -15.22 22.28 -1.26
N ILE A 112 -14.30 21.50 -1.84
CA ILE A 112 -13.65 21.87 -3.11
C ILE A 112 -14.69 22.00 -4.23
N LYS A 113 -15.68 21.10 -4.29
CA LYS A 113 -16.76 21.17 -5.28
C LYS A 113 -17.65 22.39 -5.09
N SER A 114 -17.96 22.77 -3.85
CA SER A 114 -18.79 23.96 -3.59
C SER A 114 -18.06 25.26 -3.91
N THR A 115 -16.73 25.31 -3.79
CA THR A 115 -15.94 26.53 -4.09
C THR A 115 -15.61 26.66 -5.58
N ALA A 116 -15.61 25.55 -6.32
CA ALA A 116 -15.34 25.53 -7.76
C ALA A 116 -16.61 25.71 -8.63
N ALA A 117 -17.80 25.72 -8.01
CA ALA A 117 -19.09 26.01 -8.64
C ALA A 117 -19.47 27.47 -8.38
#